data_AF-A8TYH1-F1
#
_entry.id   AF-A8TYH1-F1
#
_cell.length_a   1.000
_cell.length_b   1.000
_cell.length_c   1.000
_cell.angle_alpha   90.00
_cell.angle_beta   90.00
_cell.angle_gamma   90.00
#
_symmetry.space_group_name_H-M   'P 1'
#
loop_
_entity.id
_entity.type
_entity.pdbx_description
1 polymer ?
#
loop_
_entity_poly.entity_id
_entity_poly.type
_entity_poly.pdbx_seq_one_letter_code
_entity_poly.pdbx_strand_id
1 'polypeptide(L)'
;MIDAWRFVGYNWRDLPPQVPETQHAAFVRYLKAAEPAWQSQDPSDGLAMLYERVQSRFAEDARVRIVRGLSSTILAGYPDGFFDFLYVDADHDYHSVLSDLWAARRTLRPGGLILGHDFDMDRRHQWSNHNVIEAVMSFCKNSGFRLIALTGDLGSTFVLGEYPDSDSSAAFLTRLIALRAPIVDIPQEIAWNYRRQLVRGENGRAIAIPSFRS
;
A
#
# COMPACT_ATOMS: atom_id res chain seq x y z
N MET A 1 11.08 2.76 -1.34
CA MET A 1 10.16 2.06 -2.24
C MET A 1 9.93 2.96 -3.42
N ILE A 2 10.00 2.46 -4.65
CA ILE A 2 9.61 3.26 -5.82
C ILE A 2 8.13 3.01 -6.02
N ASP A 3 7.37 4.07 -5.82
CA ASP A 3 5.93 4.07 -5.86
C ASP A 3 5.46 4.38 -7.29
N ALA A 4 5.62 3.39 -8.18
CA ALA A 4 5.37 3.54 -9.61
C ALA A 4 3.94 3.18 -10.02
N TRP A 5 3.01 2.95 -9.08
CA TRP A 5 1.66 2.44 -9.35
C TRP A 5 0.87 3.24 -10.39
N ARG A 6 1.14 4.55 -10.51
CA ARG A 6 0.57 5.42 -11.58
C ARG A 6 0.91 4.96 -12.99
N PHE A 7 1.87 4.05 -13.12
CA PHE A 7 2.54 3.70 -14.35
C PHE A 7 2.87 2.19 -14.46
N VAL A 8 2.46 1.37 -13.49
CA VAL A 8 2.57 -0.09 -13.58
C VAL A 8 1.21 -0.71 -13.91
N GLY A 9 1.23 -1.94 -14.41
CA GLY A 9 0.04 -2.63 -14.95
C GLY A 9 0.03 -2.78 -16.47
N TYR A 10 0.97 -2.15 -17.18
CA TYR A 10 1.11 -2.28 -18.63
C TYR A 10 2.45 -2.94 -19.00
N ASN A 11 2.41 -3.82 -19.99
CA ASN A 11 3.60 -4.06 -20.79
C ASN A 11 3.73 -2.87 -21.74
N TRP A 12 4.68 -1.96 -21.45
CA TRP A 12 4.85 -0.73 -22.24
C TRP A 12 5.34 -1.00 -23.67
N ARG A 13 5.75 -2.23 -23.99
CA ARG A 13 6.07 -2.67 -25.35
C ARG A 13 4.85 -3.15 -26.12
N ASP A 14 3.84 -3.63 -25.41
CA ASP A 14 2.59 -4.18 -25.95
C ASP A 14 1.39 -3.44 -25.35
N LEU A 15 1.36 -2.11 -25.53
CA LEU A 15 0.31 -1.27 -24.95
C LEU A 15 -1.07 -1.62 -25.54
N PRO A 16 -2.11 -1.81 -24.70
CA PRO A 16 -3.47 -1.70 -25.21
C PRO A 16 -3.69 -0.26 -25.73
N PRO A 17 -4.48 -0.05 -26.80
CA PRO A 17 -4.66 1.25 -27.48
C PRO A 17 -5.26 2.38 -26.62
N GLN A 18 -5.46 2.15 -25.32
CA GLN A 18 -6.21 2.99 -24.40
C GLN A 18 -5.32 3.73 -23.39
N VAL A 19 -3.99 3.50 -23.35
CA VAL A 19 -3.09 4.23 -22.44
C VAL A 19 -2.77 5.61 -23.04
N PRO A 20 -3.16 6.72 -22.39
CA PRO A 20 -2.89 8.05 -22.93
C PRO A 20 -1.38 8.30 -23.04
N GLU A 21 -0.94 8.84 -24.17
CA GLU A 21 0.47 9.22 -24.43
C GLU A 21 1.05 10.14 -23.33
N THR A 22 0.17 10.90 -22.66
CA THR A 22 0.50 11.74 -21.50
C THR A 22 0.96 10.96 -20.28
N GLN A 23 0.43 9.75 -20.05
CA GLN A 23 0.85 8.86 -18.94
C GLN A 23 2.23 8.27 -19.23
N HIS A 24 2.49 7.83 -20.46
CA HIS A 24 3.81 7.36 -20.87
C HIS A 24 4.89 8.43 -20.63
N ALA A 25 4.67 9.65 -21.15
CA ALA A 25 5.62 10.75 -20.99
C ALA A 25 5.79 11.19 -19.53
N ALA A 26 4.74 11.06 -18.70
CA ALA A 26 4.83 11.31 -17.27
C ALA A 26 5.68 10.24 -16.57
N PHE A 27 5.53 8.96 -16.92
CA PHE A 27 6.32 7.89 -16.34
C PHE A 27 7.81 8.01 -16.69
N VAL A 28 8.11 8.27 -17.96
CA VAL A 28 9.50 8.48 -18.42
C VAL A 28 10.15 9.64 -17.66
N ARG A 29 9.41 10.73 -17.42
CA ARG A 29 9.91 11.86 -16.60
C ARG A 29 10.16 11.47 -15.16
N TYR A 30 9.23 10.72 -14.55
CA TYR A 30 9.38 10.20 -13.19
C TYR A 30 10.61 9.29 -13.07
N LEU A 31 10.75 8.31 -13.96
CA LEU A 31 11.89 7.38 -13.96
C LEU A 31 13.21 8.10 -14.21
N LYS A 32 13.29 9.07 -15.13
CA LYS A 32 14.52 9.87 -15.32
C LYS A 32 14.92 10.64 -14.06
N ALA A 33 13.94 11.16 -13.31
CA ALA A 33 14.20 11.89 -12.07
C ALA A 33 14.64 10.96 -10.94
N ALA A 34 13.99 9.79 -10.81
CA ALA A 34 14.33 8.78 -9.81
C ALA A 34 15.64 8.04 -10.14
N GLU A 35 15.91 7.85 -11.43
CA GLU A 35 17.00 7.03 -11.97
C GLU A 35 17.76 7.72 -13.10
N PRO A 36 18.65 8.68 -12.79
CA PRO A 36 19.40 9.40 -13.82
C PRO A 36 20.30 8.51 -14.71
N ALA A 37 20.64 7.30 -14.25
CA ALA A 37 21.43 6.33 -15.00
C ALA A 37 20.65 5.61 -16.12
N TRP A 38 19.32 5.63 -16.08
CA TRP A 38 18.49 4.97 -17.08
C TRP A 38 18.38 5.78 -18.39
N GLN A 39 18.84 5.20 -19.50
CA GLN A 39 18.96 5.89 -20.80
C GLN A 39 17.94 5.46 -21.87
N SER A 40 17.34 4.26 -21.74
CA SER A 40 16.51 3.63 -22.78
C SER A 40 15.24 4.41 -23.12
N GLN A 41 14.69 5.18 -22.18
CA GLN A 41 13.39 5.84 -22.27
C GLN A 41 12.18 4.90 -22.46
N ASP A 42 12.39 3.59 -22.66
CA ASP A 42 11.36 2.54 -22.58
C ASP A 42 11.07 2.17 -21.11
N PRO A 43 9.88 2.46 -20.57
CA PRO A 43 9.62 2.23 -19.15
C PRO A 43 9.74 0.76 -18.72
N SER A 44 9.62 -0.19 -19.64
CA SER A 44 9.86 -1.61 -19.34
C SER A 44 11.32 -1.87 -18.95
N ASP A 45 12.28 -1.20 -19.60
CA ASP A 45 13.69 -1.26 -19.22
C ASP A 45 13.93 -0.56 -17.88
N GLY A 46 13.21 0.53 -17.63
CA GLY A 46 13.25 1.19 -16.34
C GLY A 46 12.83 0.24 -15.21
N LEU A 47 11.68 -0.41 -15.36
CA LEU A 47 11.18 -1.40 -14.39
C LEU A 47 12.14 -2.60 -14.22
N ALA A 48 12.74 -3.09 -15.31
CA ALA A 48 13.74 -4.15 -15.24
C ALA A 48 14.99 -3.73 -14.44
N MET A 49 15.50 -2.52 -14.69
CA MET A 49 16.65 -1.98 -13.97
C MET A 49 16.34 -1.76 -12.47
N LEU A 50 15.13 -1.30 -12.15
CA LEU A 50 14.69 -1.18 -10.76
C LEU A 50 14.65 -2.54 -10.05
N TYR A 51 14.16 -3.57 -10.73
CA TYR A 51 14.13 -4.94 -10.23
C TYR A 51 15.56 -5.46 -9.97
N GLU A 52 16.46 -5.32 -10.93
CA GLU A 52 17.87 -5.73 -10.80
C GLU A 52 18.57 -5.01 -9.65
N ARG A 53 18.26 -3.74 -9.40
CA ARG A 53 18.80 -3.01 -8.27
C ARG A 53 18.30 -3.54 -6.93
N VAL A 54 17.01 -3.91 -6.83
CA VAL A 54 16.48 -4.55 -5.63
C VAL A 54 17.18 -5.89 -5.40
N GLN A 55 17.36 -6.70 -6.45
CA GLN A 55 18.13 -7.94 -6.36
C GLN A 55 19.55 -7.70 -5.87
N SER A 56 20.26 -6.74 -6.47
CA SER A 56 21.65 -6.40 -6.11
C SER A 56 21.77 -5.91 -4.66
N ARG A 57 20.81 -5.08 -4.21
CA ARG A 57 20.78 -4.56 -2.84
C ARG A 57 20.68 -5.67 -1.77
N PHE A 58 20.00 -6.76 -2.09
CA PHE A 58 19.73 -7.87 -1.16
C PHE A 58 20.45 -9.17 -1.52
N ALA A 59 21.38 -9.14 -2.48
CA ALA A 59 22.04 -10.34 -3.01
C ALA A 59 22.73 -11.19 -1.93
N GLU A 60 23.30 -10.53 -0.92
CA GLU A 60 24.05 -11.18 0.17
C GLU A 60 23.21 -11.44 1.44
N ASP A 61 21.92 -11.09 1.44
CA ASP A 61 21.04 -11.31 2.61
C ASP A 61 20.17 -12.55 2.41
N ALA A 62 20.62 -13.68 2.95
CA ALA A 62 19.93 -14.97 2.88
C ALA A 62 18.52 -14.97 3.51
N ARG A 63 18.15 -13.94 4.28
CA ARG A 63 16.80 -13.77 4.86
C ARG A 63 15.81 -13.20 3.86
N VAL A 64 16.28 -12.64 2.74
CA VAL A 64 15.47 -11.96 1.74
C VAL A 64 15.30 -12.86 0.52
N ARG A 65 14.05 -13.09 0.13
CA ARG A 65 13.72 -13.77 -1.11
C ARG A 65 12.85 -12.87 -1.97
N ILE A 66 13.35 -12.55 -3.17
CA ILE A 66 12.65 -11.70 -4.14
C ILE A 66 11.93 -12.62 -5.12
N VAL A 67 10.61 -12.43 -5.26
CA VAL A 67 9.78 -13.19 -6.18
C VAL A 67 9.10 -12.21 -7.12
N ARG A 68 9.27 -12.41 -8.44
CA ARG A 68 8.63 -11.60 -9.47
C ARG A 68 7.40 -12.32 -9.99
N GLY A 69 6.24 -11.69 -9.86
CA GLY A 69 4.97 -12.22 -10.35
C GLY A 69 3.80 -11.42 -9.79
N LEU A 70 2.59 -11.73 -10.26
CA LEU A 70 1.37 -11.17 -9.68
C LEU A 70 1.18 -11.72 -8.26
N SER A 71 0.84 -10.85 -7.32
CA SER A 71 0.52 -11.19 -5.92
C SER A 71 -0.48 -12.35 -5.84
N SER A 72 -1.55 -12.29 -6.63
CA SER A 72 -2.59 -13.34 -6.71
C SER A 72 -2.02 -14.71 -7.08
N THR A 73 -1.17 -14.78 -8.09
CA THR A 73 -0.51 -16.02 -8.54
C THR A 73 0.52 -16.51 -7.53
N ILE A 74 1.35 -15.61 -7.00
CA ILE A 74 2.41 -15.98 -6.05
C ILE A 74 1.80 -16.47 -4.73
N LEU A 75 0.82 -15.76 -4.19
CA LEU A 75 0.17 -16.14 -2.93
C LEU A 75 -0.59 -17.46 -3.07
N ALA A 76 -1.21 -17.74 -4.23
CA ALA A 76 -1.88 -19.02 -4.49
C ALA A 76 -0.97 -20.26 -4.32
N GLY A 77 0.34 -20.09 -4.49
CA GLY A 77 1.33 -21.17 -4.29
C GLY A 77 1.69 -21.49 -2.84
N TYR A 78 1.27 -20.66 -1.87
CA TYR A 78 1.51 -20.91 -0.44
C TYR A 78 0.31 -21.59 0.23
N PRO A 79 0.56 -22.47 1.22
CA PRO A 79 -0.53 -23.06 2.00
C PRO A 79 -1.24 -22.00 2.84
N ASP A 80 -2.44 -22.36 3.30
CA ASP A 80 -3.19 -21.52 4.22
C ASP A 80 -2.40 -21.35 5.53
N GLY A 81 -2.43 -20.15 6.09
CA GLY A 81 -1.74 -19.86 7.35
C GLY A 81 -0.20 -19.87 7.30
N PHE A 82 0.40 -19.73 6.12
CA PHE A 82 1.85 -19.74 5.95
C PHE A 82 2.58 -18.52 6.52
N PHE A 83 2.00 -17.31 6.41
CA PHE A 83 2.68 -16.06 6.80
C PHE A 83 2.25 -15.59 8.19
N ASP A 84 3.19 -15.00 8.93
CA ASP A 84 2.94 -14.32 10.21
C ASP A 84 2.26 -12.95 10.04
N PHE A 85 2.73 -12.20 9.04
CA PHE A 85 2.19 -10.91 8.65
C PHE A 85 2.40 -10.69 7.15
N LEU A 86 1.57 -9.83 6.57
CA LEU A 86 1.66 -9.42 5.18
C LEU A 86 1.59 -7.90 5.09
N TYR A 87 2.48 -7.29 4.32
CA TYR A 87 2.42 -5.87 3.98
C TYR A 87 1.94 -5.75 2.53
N VAL A 88 0.79 -5.12 2.32
CA VAL A 88 0.11 -4.99 1.03
C VAL A 88 0.23 -3.55 0.55
N ASP A 89 0.88 -3.36 -0.60
CA ASP A 89 1.07 -2.08 -1.28
C ASP A 89 0.73 -2.26 -2.77
N ALA A 90 -0.55 -2.53 -3.03
CA ALA A 90 -1.10 -2.93 -4.33
C ALA A 90 -1.18 -1.75 -5.33
N ASP A 91 -1.95 -1.88 -6.42
CA ASP A 91 -2.12 -0.82 -7.44
C ASP A 91 -3.05 0.34 -7.02
N HIS A 92 -3.28 0.51 -5.71
CA HIS A 92 -4.07 1.57 -5.03
C HIS A 92 -5.52 1.78 -5.52
N ASP A 93 -6.00 0.98 -6.47
CA ASP A 93 -7.40 0.91 -6.84
C ASP A 93 -8.18 -0.11 -6.00
N TYR A 94 -9.50 0.08 -5.98
CA TYR A 94 -10.40 -0.74 -5.17
C TYR A 94 -10.23 -2.26 -5.40
N HIS A 95 -10.17 -2.68 -6.67
CA HIS A 95 -10.21 -4.09 -7.02
C HIS A 95 -8.87 -4.77 -6.72
N SER A 96 -7.76 -4.12 -7.05
CA SER A 96 -6.42 -4.65 -6.79
C SER A 96 -6.15 -4.77 -5.29
N VAL A 97 -6.46 -3.71 -4.52
CA VAL A 97 -6.31 -3.74 -3.05
C VAL A 97 -7.19 -4.83 -2.45
N LEU A 98 -8.46 -4.92 -2.83
CA LEU A 98 -9.37 -5.92 -2.29
C LEU A 98 -8.92 -7.35 -2.63
N SER A 99 -8.48 -7.58 -3.87
CA SER A 99 -7.94 -8.88 -4.31
C SER A 99 -6.74 -9.30 -3.46
N ASP A 100 -5.80 -8.39 -3.25
CA ASP A 100 -4.58 -8.66 -2.47
C ASP A 100 -4.90 -8.91 -0.99
N LEU A 101 -5.83 -8.16 -0.40
CA LEU A 101 -6.29 -8.38 0.98
C LEU A 101 -6.93 -9.77 1.17
N TRP A 102 -7.70 -10.26 0.19
CA TRP A 102 -8.29 -11.60 0.25
C TRP A 102 -7.25 -12.71 0.07
N ALA A 103 -6.31 -12.54 -0.86
CA ALA A 103 -5.20 -13.47 -1.04
C ALA A 103 -4.31 -13.50 0.22
N ALA A 104 -4.09 -12.33 0.83
CA ALA A 104 -3.34 -12.19 2.07
C ALA A 104 -4.05 -12.92 3.21
N ARG A 105 -5.34 -12.68 3.41
CA ARG A 105 -6.14 -13.33 4.46
C ARG A 105 -6.02 -14.85 4.44
N ARG A 106 -6.11 -15.48 3.26
CA ARG A 106 -6.02 -16.95 3.14
C ARG A 106 -4.67 -17.49 3.62
N THR A 107 -3.59 -16.82 3.22
CA THR A 107 -2.22 -17.27 3.51
C THR A 107 -1.69 -16.81 4.86
N LEU A 108 -2.45 -15.99 5.59
CA LEU A 108 -2.11 -15.47 6.90
C LEU A 108 -2.52 -16.45 7.99
N ARG A 109 -1.63 -16.70 8.96
CA ARG A 109 -1.96 -17.57 10.10
C ARG A 109 -3.03 -16.95 10.99
N PRO A 110 -3.76 -17.74 11.79
CA PRO A 110 -4.63 -17.21 12.84
C PRO A 110 -3.88 -16.24 13.75
N GLY A 111 -4.48 -15.07 14.01
CA GLY A 111 -3.87 -13.97 14.76
C GLY A 111 -2.77 -13.21 14.02
N GLY A 112 -2.50 -13.51 12.74
CA GLY A 112 -1.59 -12.72 11.92
C GLY A 112 -2.15 -11.33 11.59
N LEU A 113 -1.28 -10.44 11.10
CA LEU A 113 -1.64 -9.06 10.77
C LEU A 113 -1.47 -8.76 9.29
N ILE A 114 -2.36 -7.95 8.73
CA ILE A 114 -2.21 -7.35 7.41
C ILE A 114 -1.94 -5.87 7.59
N LEU A 115 -0.87 -5.36 7.00
CA LEU A 115 -0.52 -3.94 6.99
C LEU A 115 -0.60 -3.42 5.56
N GLY A 116 -0.78 -2.13 5.39
CA GLY A 116 -0.65 -1.49 4.08
C GLY A 116 -0.63 0.02 4.20
N HIS A 117 -0.25 0.69 3.12
CA HIS A 117 -0.13 2.15 3.06
C HIS A 117 -1.34 2.77 2.36
N ASP A 118 -1.30 4.09 2.20
CA ASP A 118 -2.23 4.91 1.41
C ASP A 118 -3.68 4.84 1.86
N PHE A 119 -3.91 4.62 3.15
CA PHE A 119 -5.23 4.82 3.77
C PHE A 119 -5.52 6.32 3.86
N ASP A 120 -5.77 6.99 2.74
CA ASP A 120 -6.13 8.41 2.68
C ASP A 120 -7.03 8.69 1.49
N MET A 121 -8.01 9.57 1.67
CA MET A 121 -8.74 10.21 0.58
C MET A 121 -7.99 11.47 0.14
N ASP A 122 -6.87 11.33 -0.55
CA ASP A 122 -6.20 12.52 -1.06
C ASP A 122 -6.97 13.11 -2.25
N ARG A 123 -7.57 14.29 -2.05
CA ARG A 123 -8.31 15.05 -3.07
C ARG A 123 -7.45 15.45 -4.28
N ARG A 124 -6.11 15.34 -4.20
CA ARG A 124 -5.21 15.50 -5.37
C ARG A 124 -5.27 14.30 -6.32
N HIS A 125 -5.86 13.19 -5.88
CA HIS A 125 -6.00 11.93 -6.61
C HIS A 125 -7.40 11.71 -7.20
N GLN A 126 -8.27 12.73 -7.25
CA GLN A 126 -9.59 12.64 -7.90
C GLN A 126 -9.57 12.19 -9.38
N TRP A 127 -8.38 12.14 -10.00
CA TRP A 127 -8.14 11.71 -11.38
C TRP A 127 -7.71 10.24 -11.51
N SER A 128 -7.53 9.54 -10.40
CA SER A 128 -7.07 8.15 -10.32
C SER A 128 -7.97 7.44 -9.32
N ASN A 129 -8.52 6.27 -9.64
CA ASN A 129 -9.50 5.51 -8.84
C ASN A 129 -8.99 5.03 -7.45
N HIS A 130 -8.41 5.93 -6.63
CA HIS A 130 -7.84 5.69 -5.31
C HIS A 130 -8.96 5.41 -4.35
N ASN A 131 -9.14 4.14 -4.06
CA ASN A 131 -10.24 3.65 -3.26
C ASN A 131 -9.72 2.63 -2.25
N VAL A 132 -8.54 2.92 -1.67
CA VAL A 132 -7.86 2.07 -0.67
C VAL A 132 -8.73 1.97 0.58
N ILE A 133 -9.28 3.09 1.06
CA ILE A 133 -10.18 3.11 2.21
C ILE A 133 -11.40 2.22 1.92
N GLU A 134 -12.04 2.40 0.78
CA GLU A 134 -13.21 1.62 0.39
C GLU A 134 -12.90 0.12 0.30
N ALA A 135 -11.75 -0.25 -0.26
CA ALA A 135 -11.32 -1.65 -0.35
C ALA A 135 -11.03 -2.25 1.02
N VAL A 136 -10.22 -1.57 1.85
CA VAL A 136 -9.89 -2.01 3.22
C VAL A 136 -11.15 -2.16 4.05
N MET A 137 -12.05 -1.18 3.98
CA MET A 137 -13.25 -1.19 4.81
C MET A 137 -14.29 -2.20 4.29
N SER A 138 -14.38 -2.42 2.98
CA SER A 138 -15.15 -3.53 2.40
C SER A 138 -14.60 -4.88 2.83
N PHE A 139 -13.28 -5.04 2.86
CA PHE A 139 -12.63 -6.23 3.38
C PHE A 139 -12.98 -6.45 4.86
N CYS A 140 -12.81 -5.46 5.74
CA CYS A 140 -13.13 -5.57 7.17
C CYS A 140 -14.62 -5.93 7.43
N LYS A 141 -15.53 -5.39 6.61
CA LYS A 141 -16.97 -5.72 6.70
C LYS A 141 -17.27 -7.20 6.40
N ASN A 142 -16.49 -7.82 5.52
CA ASN A 142 -16.77 -9.16 4.99
C ASN A 142 -15.81 -10.24 5.52
N SER A 143 -14.80 -9.88 6.32
CA SER A 143 -13.74 -10.80 6.71
C SER A 143 -13.63 -11.13 8.19
N GLY A 144 -14.28 -10.37 9.07
CA GLY A 144 -14.02 -10.46 10.51
C GLY A 144 -12.72 -9.78 10.95
N PHE A 145 -11.90 -9.27 10.01
CA PHE A 145 -10.80 -8.36 10.33
C PHE A 145 -11.35 -6.99 10.71
N ARG A 146 -10.56 -6.27 11.51
CA ARG A 146 -10.79 -4.92 12.03
C ARG A 146 -9.57 -4.07 11.79
N LEU A 147 -9.78 -2.77 11.64
CA LEU A 147 -8.70 -1.77 11.70
C LEU A 147 -8.24 -1.65 13.16
N ILE A 148 -7.01 -2.09 13.45
CA ILE A 148 -6.40 -2.11 14.80
C ILE A 148 -5.64 -0.83 15.08
N ALA A 149 -4.96 -0.29 14.06
CA ALA A 149 -4.20 0.93 14.17
C ALA A 149 -4.17 1.64 12.83
N LEU A 150 -4.12 2.97 12.90
CA LEU A 150 -3.78 3.83 11.78
C LEU A 150 -2.66 4.77 12.19
N THR A 151 -1.64 4.94 11.35
CA THR A 151 -0.58 5.92 11.61
C THR A 151 -0.99 7.31 11.13
N GLY A 152 -0.49 8.36 11.82
CA GLY A 152 -0.84 9.76 11.53
C GLY A 152 0.00 10.45 10.44
N ASP A 153 0.92 9.75 9.79
CA ASP A 153 1.83 10.30 8.76
C ASP A 153 1.20 10.41 7.37
N LEU A 154 1.96 10.93 6.40
CA LEU A 154 1.51 11.08 5.02
C LEU A 154 1.46 9.73 4.31
N GLY A 155 0.27 9.37 3.86
CA GLY A 155 -0.09 8.07 3.33
C GLY A 155 -0.43 7.02 4.39
N SER A 156 -0.70 7.43 5.65
CA SER A 156 -1.26 6.63 6.76
C SER A 156 -1.28 5.10 6.57
N THR A 157 -0.38 4.42 7.28
CA THR A 157 -0.34 2.96 7.32
C THR A 157 -1.52 2.43 8.12
N PHE A 158 -2.31 1.55 7.51
CA PHE A 158 -3.37 0.80 8.18
C PHE A 158 -2.84 -0.55 8.68
N VAL A 159 -3.41 -1.02 9.80
CA VAL A 159 -3.10 -2.33 10.37
C VAL A 159 -4.41 -3.06 10.61
N LEU A 160 -4.57 -4.24 10.02
CA LEU A 160 -5.74 -5.10 10.12
C LEU A 160 -5.43 -6.38 10.87
N GLY A 161 -6.39 -6.83 11.66
CA GLY A 161 -6.37 -8.15 12.32
C GLY A 161 -7.71 -8.46 12.97
N GLU A 162 -7.83 -9.64 13.57
CA GLU A 162 -9.12 -10.21 14.03
C GLU A 162 -9.60 -9.66 15.40
N TYR A 163 -9.38 -8.36 15.69
CA TYR A 163 -9.67 -7.71 16.99
C TYR A 163 -11.09 -7.98 17.54
N PRO A 164 -11.33 -8.12 18.88
CA PRO A 164 -10.41 -7.87 20.02
C PRO A 164 -9.76 -9.10 20.69
N ASP A 165 -10.05 -10.33 20.29
CA ASP A 165 -9.74 -11.51 21.11
C ASP A 165 -8.36 -12.15 20.86
N SER A 166 -7.47 -11.50 20.08
CA SER A 166 -6.17 -12.06 19.75
C SER A 166 -5.01 -11.41 20.53
N ASP A 167 -4.21 -12.23 21.19
CA ASP A 167 -2.97 -11.83 21.89
C ASP A 167 -1.99 -11.11 20.95
N SER A 168 -2.01 -11.44 19.66
CA SER A 168 -1.11 -10.88 18.65
C SER A 168 -1.41 -9.39 18.38
N SER A 169 -2.69 -9.01 18.29
CA SER A 169 -3.10 -7.61 18.14
C SER A 169 -2.70 -6.77 19.34
N ALA A 170 -2.90 -7.29 20.56
CA ALA A 170 -2.56 -6.60 21.81
C ALA A 170 -1.03 -6.44 21.98
N ALA A 171 -0.27 -7.48 21.65
CA ALA A 171 1.19 -7.43 21.68
C ALA A 171 1.74 -6.42 20.67
N PHE A 172 1.15 -6.36 19.47
CA PHE A 172 1.56 -5.41 18.43
C PHE A 172 1.28 -3.96 18.84
N LEU A 173 0.09 -3.65 19.35
CA LEU A 173 -0.25 -2.32 19.87
C LEU A 173 0.69 -1.91 21.02
N THR A 174 0.96 -2.83 21.95
CA THR A 174 1.91 -2.59 23.05
C THR A 174 3.30 -2.23 22.52
N ARG A 175 3.75 -2.90 21.44
CA ARG A 175 5.03 -2.58 20.80
C ARG A 175 5.02 -1.22 20.13
N LEU A 176 3.93 -0.84 19.46
CA LEU A 176 3.80 0.49 18.84
C LEU A 176 3.83 1.60 19.89
N ILE A 177 3.16 1.41 21.03
CA ILE A 177 3.22 2.33 22.17
C ILE A 177 4.65 2.44 22.70
N ALA A 178 5.34 1.32 22.90
CA ALA A 178 6.73 1.31 23.36
C ALA A 178 7.69 2.04 22.40
N LEU A 179 7.40 2.01 21.09
CA LEU A 179 8.15 2.73 20.06
C LEU A 179 7.74 4.21 19.92
N ARG A 180 6.75 4.68 20.68
CA ARG A 180 6.15 6.02 20.56
C ARG A 180 5.67 6.31 19.13
N ALA A 181 5.16 5.28 18.44
CA ALA A 181 4.59 5.44 17.12
C ALA A 181 3.32 6.32 17.21
N PRO A 182 3.13 7.29 16.30
CA PRO A 182 1.92 8.11 16.27
C PRO A 182 0.75 7.28 15.71
N ILE A 183 0.07 6.57 16.61
CA ILE A 183 -1.07 5.71 16.28
C ILE A 183 -2.38 6.35 16.71
N VAL A 184 -3.41 6.15 15.89
CA VAL A 184 -4.77 6.60 16.14
C VAL A 184 -5.67 5.37 16.19
N ASP A 185 -6.42 5.23 17.29
CA ASP A 185 -7.52 4.28 17.38
C ASP A 185 -8.79 4.94 16.81
N ILE A 186 -9.50 4.21 15.94
CA ILE A 186 -10.60 4.73 15.14
C ILE A 186 -11.70 3.68 15.08
N PRO A 187 -12.93 4.00 15.52
CA PRO A 187 -14.07 3.12 15.32
C PRO A 187 -14.28 2.82 13.83
N GLN A 188 -14.44 1.54 13.50
CA GLN A 188 -14.56 1.09 12.12
C GLN A 188 -15.73 1.78 11.38
N GLU A 189 -16.78 2.16 12.11
CA GLU A 189 -17.97 2.82 11.59
C GLU A 189 -17.66 4.19 10.98
N ILE A 190 -16.64 4.89 11.48
CA ILE A 190 -16.27 6.23 11.01
C ILE A 190 -15.00 6.23 10.15
N ALA A 191 -14.28 5.10 10.05
CA ALA A 191 -13.03 5.02 9.30
C ALA A 191 -13.21 5.29 7.79
N TRP A 192 -14.40 5.04 7.24
CA TRP A 192 -14.78 5.43 5.88
C TRP A 192 -14.73 6.95 5.63
N ASN A 193 -14.85 7.76 6.69
CA ASN A 193 -14.78 9.22 6.59
C ASN A 193 -13.34 9.75 6.71
N TYR A 194 -12.34 8.85 6.83
CA TYR A 194 -10.97 9.29 6.96
C TYR A 194 -10.53 10.10 5.75
N ARG A 195 -10.03 11.30 6.04
CA ARG A 195 -9.52 12.22 5.04
C ARG A 195 -8.52 13.15 5.69
N ARG A 196 -7.68 13.79 4.89
CA ARG A 196 -6.86 14.88 5.40
C ARG A 196 -7.53 16.24 5.26
N GLN A 197 -7.49 16.98 6.36
CA GLN A 197 -7.87 18.39 6.40
C GLN A 197 -6.61 19.26 6.34
N LEU A 198 -6.58 20.24 5.44
CA LEU A 198 -5.51 21.24 5.42
C LEU A 198 -5.80 22.32 6.47
N VAL A 199 -4.89 22.49 7.41
CA VAL A 199 -4.89 23.55 8.41
C VAL A 199 -3.73 24.49 8.13
N ARG A 200 -3.99 25.80 8.11
CA ARG A 200 -2.96 26.83 7.90
C ARG A 200 -2.38 27.25 9.24
N GLY A 201 -1.06 27.14 9.37
CA GLY A 201 -0.33 27.69 10.52
C GLY A 201 -0.15 29.21 10.41
N GLU A 202 0.31 29.83 11.50
CA GLU A 202 0.55 31.28 11.60
C GLU A 202 1.54 31.81 10.55
N ASN A 203 2.48 30.97 10.10
CA ASN A 203 3.42 31.28 9.03
C ASN A 203 2.83 31.13 7.60
N GLY A 204 1.53 30.89 7.47
CA GLY A 204 0.83 30.71 6.19
C GLY A 204 1.00 29.32 5.55
N ARG A 205 1.86 28.45 6.11
CA ARG A 205 2.07 27.09 5.61
C ARG A 205 0.86 26.21 5.93
N ALA A 206 0.37 25.50 4.94
CA ALA A 206 -0.66 24.47 5.14
C ALA A 206 -0.02 23.16 5.61
N ILE A 207 -0.59 22.56 6.65
CA ILE A 207 -0.26 21.25 7.17
C ILE A 207 -1.50 20.37 7.00
N ALA A 208 -1.30 19.17 6.45
CA ALA A 208 -2.36 18.18 6.36
C ALA A 208 -2.46 17.43 7.68
N ILE A 209 -3.66 17.36 8.26
CA ILE A 209 -3.92 16.62 9.50
C ILE A 209 -4.98 15.54 9.26
N PRO A 210 -4.91 14.39 9.98
CA PRO A 210 -5.99 13.42 10.08
C PRO A 210 -7.35 14.05 10.43
N SER A 211 -8.42 13.67 9.73
CA SER A 211 -9.78 14.14 10.00
C SER A 211 -10.82 13.07 9.65
N PHE A 212 -11.88 13.00 10.45
CA PHE A 212 -13.05 12.11 10.27
C PHE A 212 -14.37 12.88 10.23
N ARG A 213 -14.29 14.22 10.22
CA ARG A 213 -15.48 15.07 10.15
C ARG A 213 -16.20 14.75 8.85
N SER A 214 -17.53 14.73 8.82
CA SER A 214 -18.35 14.70 7.61
C SER A 214 -18.34 16.05 6.92
#